data_AF-A0A962ZIK9-F1
#
_entry.id   AF-A0A962ZIK9-F1
#
_cell.length_a   1.000
_cell.length_b   1.000
_cell.length_c   1.000
_cell.angle_alpha   90.00
_cell.angle_beta   90.00
_cell.angle_gamma   90.00
#
_symmetry.space_group_name_H-M   'P 1'
#
loop_
_entity.id
_entity.type
_entity.pdbx_description
1 polymer ?
#
loop_
_entity_poly.entity_id
_entity_poly.type
_entity_poly.pdbx_seq_one_letter_code
_entity_poly.pdbx_strand_id
1 'polypeptide(L)' 'MSESLNIASLPLNGVQLIEASAGTGKTWSITGLYLRWVLGID' A
#
# COMPACT_ATOMS: atom_id res chain seq x y z
N MET A 1 0.97 13.68 -12.22
CA MET A 1 1.23 14.00 -10.80
C MET A 1 1.45 12.68 -10.08
N SER A 2 2.57 12.50 -9.37
CA SER A 2 2.71 11.37 -8.43
C SER A 2 2.00 11.76 -7.14
N GLU A 3 1.00 10.96 -6.73
CA GLU A 3 0.33 11.12 -5.45
C GLU A 3 1.12 10.37 -4.37
N SER A 4 1.16 10.92 -3.16
CA SER A 4 1.78 10.19 -2.04
C SER A 4 0.92 8.97 -1.69
N LEU A 5 1.55 7.80 -1.59
CA LEU A 5 0.86 6.56 -1.23
C LEU A 5 0.20 6.68 0.15
N ASN A 6 -1.13 6.60 0.20
CA ASN A 6 -1.87 6.43 1.43
C ASN A 6 -2.33 4.97 1.57
N ILE A 7 -1.63 4.21 2.42
CA ILE A 7 -1.92 2.79 2.64
C ILE A 7 -3.29 2.57 3.24
N ALA A 8 -3.81 3.48 4.07
CA ALA A 8 -5.07 3.28 4.78
C ALA A 8 -6.29 3.38 3.85
N SER A 9 -6.17 4.11 2.74
CA SER A 9 -7.25 4.34 1.78
C SER A 9 -7.03 3.65 0.43
N LEU A 10 -5.92 2.92 0.24
CA LEU A 10 -5.65 2.24 -1.02
C LEU A 10 -6.66 1.09 -1.20
N PRO A 11 -7.39 1.00 -2.33
CA PRO A 11 -8.28 -0.13 -2.59
C PRO A 11 -7.52 -1.45 -2.59
N LEU A 12 -8.03 -2.46 -1.88
CA LEU A 12 -7.45 -3.82 -1.87
C LEU A 12 -7.93 -4.71 -3.03
N ASN A 13 -8.70 -4.14 -3.96
CA ASN A 13 -9.22 -4.84 -5.13
C ASN A 13 -8.53 -4.38 -6.43
N GLY A 14 -8.52 -5.27 -7.43
CA GLY A 14 -7.91 -5.02 -8.73
C GLY A 14 -6.38 -4.95 -8.69
N VAL A 15 -5.81 -4.18 -9.61
CA VAL A 15 -4.36 -3.99 -9.75
C VAL A 15 -4.02 -2.53 -9.48
N GLN A 16 -3.13 -2.29 -8.52
CA GLN A 16 -2.64 -0.97 -8.14
C GLN A 16 -1.13 -0.90 -8.42
N LEU A 17 -0.67 0.17 -9.08
CA LEU A 17 0.76 0.42 -9.29
C LEU A 17 1.30 1.27 -8.14
N ILE A 18 2.25 0.72 -7.38
CA ILE A 18 2.96 1.43 -6.32
C ILE A 18 4.40 1.62 -6.77
N GLU A 19 4.78 2.87 -7.04
CA GLU A 19 6.17 3.24 -7.33
C GLU A 19 6.91 3.61 -6.05
N ALA A 20 8.10 3.05 -5.83
CA ALA A 20 8.85 3.27 -4.61
C ALA A 20 10.38 3.11 -4.83
N SER A 21 11.14 4.16 -4.53
CA SER A 21 12.61 4.16 -4.62
C SER A 21 13.28 3.37 -3.49
N ALA A 22 14.61 3.25 -3.55
CA ALA A 22 15.38 2.65 -2.45
C ALA A 22 15.17 3.44 -1.15
N GLY A 23 14.97 2.75 -0.02
CA GLY A 23 14.78 3.39 1.28
C GLY A 23 13.40 3.99 1.57
N THR A 24 12.43 3.95 0.65
CA THR A 24 11.10 4.59 0.84
C THR A 24 10.03 3.67 1.45
N GLY A 25 10.43 2.74 2.33
CA GLY A 25 9.48 1.94 3.10
C GLY A 25 8.71 0.86 2.35
N LYS A 26 9.19 0.34 1.20
CA LYS A 26 8.52 -0.73 0.42
C LYS A 26 8.01 -1.91 1.27
N THR A 27 8.87 -2.44 2.15
CA THR A 27 8.50 -3.54 3.06
C THR A 27 7.39 -3.12 4.00
N TRP A 28 7.51 -1.93 4.59
CA TRP A 28 6.49 -1.36 5.46
C TRP A 28 5.15 -1.19 4.73
N SER A 29 5.18 -0.72 3.47
CA SER A 29 3.98 -0.55 2.66
C SER A 29 3.27 -1.87 2.37
N ILE A 30 3.99 -2.90 1.94
CA ILE A 30 3.41 -4.21 1.66
C ILE A 30 2.91 -4.87 2.96
N THR A 31 3.64 -4.75 4.07
CA THR A 31 3.20 -5.28 5.37
C THR A 31 1.91 -4.61 5.84
N GLY A 32 1.78 -3.28 5.68
CA GLY A 32 0.55 -2.56 6.03
C GLY A 32 -0.65 -3.00 5.21
N LEU A 33 -0.47 -3.15 3.88
CA LEU A 33 -1.53 -3.66 2.99
C LEU A 33 -1.91 -5.10 3.35
N TYR A 34 -0.94 -5.95 3.64
CA TYR A 34 -1.19 -7.33 4.06
C TYR A 34 -1.96 -7.39 5.39
N LEU A 35 -1.59 -6.56 6.35
CA LEU A 35 -2.31 -6.49 7.63
C LEU A 35 -3.76 -6.01 7.45
N ARG A 36 -3.98 -4.97 6.63
CA ARG A 36 -5.35 -4.53 6.28
C ARG A 36 -6.18 -5.67 5.71
N TRP A 37 -5.60 -6.45 4.79
CA TRP A 37 -6.27 -7.60 4.20
C TRP A 37 -6.60 -8.69 5.23
N VAL A 38 -5.64 -9.08 6.06
CA VAL A 38 -5.84 -10.12 7.09
C VAL A 38 -6.88 -9.71 8.13
N LEU A 39 -6.93 -8.44 8.49
CA LEU A 39 -7.89 -7.91 9.46
C LEU A 39 -9.27 -7.60 8.85
N GLY A 40 -9.43 -7.71 7.53
CA GLY A 40 -10.67 -7.33 6.83
C GLY A 40 -10.99 -5.83 6.92
N ILE A 41 -9.95 -4.99 6.99
CA ILE A 41 -10.06 -3.53 7.07
C ILE A 41 -9.85 -2.96 5.67
N ASP A 42 -10.94 -2.67 4.97
CA ASP A 42 -10.92 -1.93 3.70
C ASP A 42 -11.23 -0.44 3.93
#